data_AF-A0A8H6SBV1-F1
#
_entry.id   AF-A0A8H6SBV1-F1
#
_cell.length_a   1.000
_cell.length_b   1.000
_cell.length_c   1.000
_cell.angle_alpha   90.00
_cell.angle_beta   90.00
_cell.angle_gamma   90.00
#
_symmetry.space_group_name_H-M   'P 1'
#
loop_
_entity.id
_entity.type
_entity.pdbx_description
1 polymer ?
#
loop_
_entity_poly.entity_id
_entity_poly.type
_entity_poly.pdbx_seq_one_letter_code
_entity_poly.pdbx_strand_id
1 'polypeptide(L)'
;MYGRSHSDEMKALKKACRKANRPAIRLPALRTPDNPRGEGTRLIKGHAAIQAEIARDNAKIEEYRKREPNSIWRQCENMRGQELKDFLDRHARRQENHRKYTASKRNRERLFELERPGMTAMYLLWAADIGDRVIPSAFALPVETEVEGSIDEVIIVDISGSRLGSVLLMKECGTMAACCIRQGYLPCSTQHINAVVTLRILEVCRQMTLERPKLRAHVFYRMLCDRTDHPHQSYRAKQFKLAFDSYMAIRAHAEGQGHVLPSHSLWTKTSENDKESIQSWFTNRMDALPLHSNNTT
;
A
#
# COMPACT_ATOMS: atom_id res chain seq x y z
N MET A 1 3.58 54.31 13.23
CA MET A 1 2.26 53.70 12.89
C MET A 1 2.46 52.27 12.38
N TYR A 2 2.67 51.29 13.26
CA TYR A 2 2.56 49.87 12.92
C TYR A 2 2.00 49.16 14.15
N GLY A 3 0.79 48.64 14.03
CA GLY A 3 0.04 48.06 15.14
C GLY A 3 -1.29 47.49 14.68
N ARG A 4 -1.28 46.62 13.67
CA ARG A 4 -2.37 45.65 13.49
C ARG A 4 -2.00 44.43 14.33
N SER A 5 -2.89 44.06 15.24
CA SER A 5 -2.60 43.11 16.29
C SER A 5 -2.46 41.69 15.75
N HIS A 6 -1.53 40.93 16.30
CA HIS A 6 -1.36 39.48 16.13
C HIS A 6 -2.68 38.68 16.24
N SER A 7 -3.68 39.24 16.94
CA SER A 7 -5.03 38.68 17.06
C SER A 7 -5.79 38.65 15.72
N ASP A 8 -5.59 39.64 14.86
CA ASP A 8 -6.36 39.80 13.62
C ASP A 8 -5.85 38.85 12.53
N GLU A 9 -4.54 38.61 12.47
CA GLU A 9 -3.94 37.58 11.62
C GLU A 9 -4.35 36.17 12.06
N MET A 10 -4.39 35.91 13.37
CA MET A 10 -4.82 34.62 13.91
C MET A 10 -6.31 34.35 13.65
N LYS A 11 -7.15 35.38 13.70
CA LYS A 11 -8.58 35.31 13.33
C LYS A 11 -8.77 35.05 11.84
N ALA A 12 -7.97 35.67 10.97
CA ALA A 12 -8.01 35.43 9.53
C ALA A 12 -7.60 34.00 9.17
N LEU A 13 -6.58 33.45 9.82
CA LEU A 13 -6.11 32.07 9.67
C LEU A 13 -7.13 31.02 10.10
N LYS A 14 -7.79 31.24 11.24
CA LYS A 14 -8.88 30.37 11.72
C LYS A 14 -10.10 30.39 10.78
N LYS A 15 -10.42 31.57 10.21
CA LYS A 15 -11.50 31.73 9.22
C LYS A 15 -11.21 30.97 7.91
N ALA A 16 -9.96 30.97 7.46
CA ALA A 16 -9.54 30.23 6.26
C ALA A 16 -9.61 28.71 6.46
N CYS A 17 -9.17 28.20 7.61
CA CYS A 17 -9.22 26.77 7.93
C CYS A 17 -10.67 26.23 8.03
N ARG A 18 -11.60 27.04 8.53
CA ARG A 18 -13.03 26.66 8.61
C ARG A 18 -13.72 26.66 7.25
N LYS A 19 -13.31 27.55 6.32
CA LYS A 19 -13.85 27.60 4.96
C LYS A 19 -13.42 26.39 4.13
N ALA A 20 -12.24 25.83 4.41
CA ALA A 20 -11.74 24.62 3.75
C ALA A 20 -12.41 23.32 4.23
N ASN A 21 -13.19 23.34 5.32
CA ASN A 21 -13.66 22.14 6.03
C ASN A 21 -15.18 22.08 6.24
N ARG A 22 -15.98 22.85 5.49
CA ARG A 22 -17.45 22.79 5.56
C ARG A 22 -18.03 22.05 4.33
N PRO A 23 -18.81 20.97 4.51
CA PRO A 23 -19.71 20.50 3.45
C PRO A 23 -20.78 21.55 3.19
N ALA A 24 -21.13 21.75 1.91
CA ALA A 24 -22.05 22.78 1.45
C ALA A 24 -23.49 22.46 1.88
N ILE A 25 -23.92 22.99 3.02
CA ILE A 25 -25.34 23.05 3.41
C ILE A 25 -25.84 24.45 3.07
N ARG A 26 -26.67 24.55 2.01
CA ARG A 26 -27.42 25.77 1.69
C ARG A 26 -28.54 25.93 2.71
N LEU A 27 -28.52 27.03 3.47
CA LEU A 27 -29.69 27.52 4.21
C LEU A 27 -30.28 28.75 3.50
N PRO A 28 -31.60 28.98 3.58
CA PRO A 28 -32.29 30.01 2.79
C PRO A 28 -32.01 31.42 3.31
N ALA A 29 -32.05 32.39 2.40
CA ALA A 29 -31.83 33.79 2.66
C ALA A 29 -32.91 34.38 3.58
N LEU A 30 -32.48 34.94 4.72
CA LEU A 30 -33.31 35.79 5.57
C LEU A 30 -33.11 37.26 5.18
N ARG A 31 -34.22 37.92 4.84
CA ARG A 31 -34.32 39.36 4.57
C ARG A 31 -33.89 40.19 5.79
N THR A 32 -33.14 41.26 5.54
CA THR A 32 -32.86 42.33 6.50
C THR A 32 -34.03 43.30 6.60
N PRO A 33 -34.42 43.77 7.79
CA PRO A 33 -35.14 45.03 7.95
C PRO A 33 -34.17 46.15 8.34
N ASP A 34 -34.33 47.29 7.66
CA ASP A 34 -33.68 48.57 7.95
C ASP A 34 -34.17 49.11 9.31
N ASN A 35 -33.25 49.29 10.27
CA ASN A 35 -33.49 50.19 11.39
C ASN A 35 -32.17 50.71 11.99
N PRO A 36 -31.88 52.02 11.90
CA PRO A 36 -30.69 52.62 12.47
C PRO A 36 -31.02 53.22 13.84
N ARG A 37 -30.87 52.44 14.92
CA ARG A 37 -30.75 52.93 16.32
C ARG A 37 -30.46 51.75 17.25
N GLY A 38 -29.17 51.51 17.54
CA GLY A 38 -28.75 50.50 18.52
C GLY A 38 -27.34 49.96 18.33
N GLU A 39 -26.33 50.82 18.17
CA GLU A 39 -24.96 50.39 17.87
C GLU A 39 -24.10 50.07 19.12
N GLY A 40 -24.47 50.53 20.31
CA GLY A 40 -23.64 50.33 21.52
C GLY A 40 -23.62 48.90 22.08
N THR A 41 -24.77 48.21 22.11
CA THR A 41 -24.91 46.91 22.79
C THR A 41 -24.56 45.69 21.93
N ARG A 42 -24.45 45.86 20.60
CA ARG A 42 -24.10 44.77 19.67
C ARG A 42 -22.60 44.50 19.59
N LEU A 43 -21.76 45.52 19.79
CA LEU A 43 -20.29 45.38 19.79
C LEU A 43 -19.76 44.57 20.98
N ILE A 44 -20.36 44.74 22.17
CA ILE A 44 -19.93 44.05 23.41
C ILE A 44 -20.29 42.55 23.36
N LYS A 45 -21.46 42.19 22.80
CA LYS A 45 -21.85 40.78 22.60
C LYS A 45 -20.95 40.04 21.61
N GLY A 46 -20.44 40.75 20.58
CA GLY A 46 -19.45 40.20 19.65
C GLY A 46 -18.11 39.89 20.32
N HIS A 47 -17.63 40.77 21.19
CA HIS A 47 -16.36 40.57 21.89
C HIS A 47 -16.39 39.38 22.86
N ALA A 48 -17.48 39.22 23.61
CA ALA A 48 -17.67 38.07 24.51
C ALA A 48 -17.73 36.74 23.74
N ALA A 49 -18.42 36.71 22.59
CA ALA A 49 -18.48 35.52 21.75
C ALA A 49 -17.09 35.14 21.17
N ILE A 50 -16.31 36.13 20.74
CA ILE A 50 -14.94 35.95 20.27
C ILE A 50 -14.03 35.43 21.38
N GLN A 51 -14.12 35.99 22.59
CA GLN A 51 -13.37 35.54 23.77
C GLN A 51 -13.72 34.09 24.15
N ALA A 52 -15.01 33.73 24.16
CA ALA A 52 -15.46 32.37 24.46
C ALA A 52 -15.02 31.34 23.39
N GLU A 53 -14.88 31.78 22.15
CA GLU A 53 -14.36 30.96 21.06
C GLU A 53 -12.84 30.76 21.17
N ILE A 54 -12.10 31.83 21.49
CA ILE A 54 -10.66 31.74 21.80
C ILE A 54 -10.41 30.81 22.99
N ALA A 55 -11.21 30.91 24.06
CA ALA A 55 -11.10 30.05 25.22
C ALA A 55 -11.36 28.57 24.90
N ARG A 56 -12.39 28.27 24.09
CA ARG A 56 -12.66 26.90 23.61
C ARG A 56 -11.54 26.33 22.76
N ASP A 57 -10.95 27.15 21.90
CA ASP A 57 -9.81 26.74 21.07
C ASP A 57 -8.56 26.48 21.93
N ASN A 58 -8.27 27.35 22.92
CA ASN A 58 -7.15 27.17 23.84
C ASN A 58 -7.31 25.91 24.71
N ALA A 59 -8.54 25.61 25.17
CA ALA A 59 -8.82 24.40 25.93
C ALA A 59 -8.56 23.12 25.10
N LYS A 60 -8.93 23.12 23.80
CA LYS A 60 -8.61 22.01 22.89
C LYS A 60 -7.10 21.87 22.69
N ILE A 61 -6.37 22.98 22.52
CA ILE A 61 -4.92 22.95 22.36
C ILE A 61 -4.25 22.31 23.58
N GLU A 62 -4.66 22.66 24.80
CA GLU A 62 -4.13 22.05 26.02
C GLU A 62 -4.51 20.58 26.19
N GLU A 63 -5.71 20.16 25.76
CA GLU A 63 -6.08 18.74 25.72
C GLU A 63 -5.18 17.95 24.75
N TYR A 64 -4.90 18.51 23.56
CA TYR A 64 -3.96 17.90 22.60
C TYR A 64 -2.53 17.85 23.15
N ARG A 65 -2.08 18.89 23.86
CA ARG A 65 -0.75 18.97 24.48
C ARG A 65 -0.55 17.89 25.55
N LYS A 66 -1.62 17.54 26.29
CA LYS A 66 -1.61 16.47 27.30
C LYS A 66 -1.60 15.05 26.70
N ARG A 67 -2.22 14.83 25.53
CA ARG A 67 -2.36 13.49 24.93
C ARG A 67 -1.09 12.96 24.26
N GLU A 68 -0.20 13.84 23.80
CA GLU A 68 1.03 13.41 23.13
C GLU A 68 2.25 14.21 23.65
N PRO A 69 2.95 13.76 24.71
CA PRO A 69 4.07 14.50 25.31
C PRO A 69 5.30 14.67 24.39
N ASN A 70 5.38 13.86 23.34
CA ASN A 70 6.41 13.88 22.29
C ASN A 70 5.91 14.51 20.98
N SER A 71 4.73 15.15 21.00
CA SER A 71 4.11 15.69 19.81
C SER A 71 4.88 16.88 19.25
N ILE A 72 4.71 17.04 17.94
CA ILE A 72 4.75 18.28 17.15
C ILE A 72 4.75 19.59 17.95
N TRP A 73 4.00 19.71 19.04
CA TRP A 73 3.97 20.90 19.89
C TRP A 73 5.33 21.33 20.43
N ARG A 74 6.24 20.41 20.81
CA ARG A 74 7.62 20.78 21.19
C ARG A 74 8.41 21.38 20.02
N GLN A 75 8.15 20.91 18.80
CA GLN A 75 8.80 21.45 17.60
C GLN A 75 8.24 22.84 17.25
N CYS A 76 6.98 23.11 17.58
CA CYS A 76 6.32 24.39 17.34
C CYS A 76 6.55 25.45 18.42
N GLU A 77 7.10 25.10 19.58
CA GLU A 77 7.10 25.95 20.78
C GLU A 77 7.81 27.30 20.58
N ASN A 78 8.82 27.32 19.70
CA ASN A 78 9.58 28.53 19.36
C ASN A 78 9.23 29.13 17.98
N MET A 79 8.34 28.48 17.20
CA MET A 79 7.97 28.96 15.86
C MET A 79 6.90 30.04 15.97
N ARG A 80 7.00 31.11 15.16
CA ARG A 80 5.99 32.18 15.12
C ARG A 80 5.56 32.56 13.72
N GLY A 81 4.40 33.21 13.63
CA GLY A 81 3.90 33.81 12.39
C GLY A 81 3.84 32.82 11.23
N GLN A 82 4.48 33.17 10.12
CA GLN A 82 4.48 32.40 8.89
C GLN A 82 5.20 31.04 9.04
N GLU A 83 6.23 30.96 9.86
CA GLU A 83 6.99 29.71 10.08
C GLU A 83 6.13 28.63 10.74
N LEU A 84 5.39 29.01 11.78
CA LEU A 84 4.45 28.11 12.46
C LEU A 84 3.35 27.64 11.51
N LYS A 85 2.82 28.56 10.68
CA LYS A 85 1.80 28.24 9.67
C LYS A 85 2.34 27.23 8.65
N ASP A 86 3.51 27.47 8.08
CA ASP A 86 4.12 26.58 7.10
C ASP A 86 4.41 25.20 7.70
N PHE A 87 4.86 25.15 8.96
CA PHE A 87 5.07 23.90 9.67
C PHE A 87 3.74 23.13 9.83
N LEU A 88 2.69 23.77 10.32
CA LEU A 88 1.37 23.13 10.50
C LEU A 88 0.79 22.66 9.18
N ASP A 89 0.91 23.45 8.11
CA ASP A 89 0.46 23.07 6.77
C ASP A 89 1.25 21.89 6.21
N ARG A 90 2.57 21.82 6.44
CA ARG A 90 3.38 20.64 6.07
C ARG A 90 2.96 19.41 6.87
N HIS A 91 2.72 19.57 8.17
CA HIS A 91 2.31 18.47 9.02
C HIS A 91 0.92 17.94 8.67
N ALA A 92 -0.06 18.83 8.46
CA ALA A 92 -1.39 18.47 7.99
C ALA A 92 -1.35 17.74 6.64
N ARG A 93 -0.53 18.21 5.70
CA ARG A 93 -0.28 17.52 4.42
C ARG A 93 0.33 16.13 4.62
N ARG A 94 1.30 15.96 5.52
CA ARG A 94 1.88 14.65 5.85
C ARG A 94 0.85 13.69 6.44
N GLN A 95 0.02 14.17 7.38
CA GLN A 95 -1.04 13.35 7.97
C GLN A 95 -2.09 12.94 6.94
N GLU A 96 -2.53 13.87 6.10
CA GLU A 96 -3.51 13.56 5.04
C GLU A 96 -2.94 12.57 4.03
N ASN A 97 -1.68 12.74 3.61
CA ASN A 97 -0.99 11.77 2.76
C ASN A 97 -0.89 10.39 3.43
N HIS A 98 -0.60 10.35 4.72
CA HIS A 98 -0.56 9.10 5.49
C HIS A 98 -1.93 8.42 5.58
N ARG A 99 -3.01 9.19 5.79
CA ARG A 99 -4.39 8.67 5.79
C ARG A 99 -4.77 8.11 4.43
N LYS A 100 -4.53 8.86 3.36
CA LYS A 100 -4.76 8.42 1.97
C LYS A 100 -3.96 7.15 1.65
N TYR A 101 -2.69 7.10 2.04
CA TYR A 101 -1.84 5.92 1.88
C TYR A 101 -2.42 4.71 2.62
N THR A 102 -2.81 4.86 3.88
CA THR A 102 -3.37 3.78 4.70
C THR A 102 -4.71 3.29 4.14
N ALA A 103 -5.59 4.21 3.73
CA ALA A 103 -6.85 3.88 3.10
C ALA A 103 -6.64 3.15 1.76
N SER A 104 -5.71 3.62 0.92
CA SER A 104 -5.35 2.96 -0.34
C SER A 104 -4.78 1.55 -0.11
N LYS A 105 -3.95 1.37 0.92
CA LYS A 105 -3.41 0.07 1.30
C LYS A 105 -4.53 -0.90 1.71
N ARG A 106 -5.41 -0.48 2.62
CA ARG A 106 -6.57 -1.28 3.06
C ARG A 106 -7.51 -1.62 1.91
N ASN A 107 -7.73 -0.69 0.99
CA ASN A 107 -8.57 -0.93 -0.18
C ASN A 107 -7.98 -2.01 -1.09
N ARG A 108 -6.65 -2.00 -1.31
CA ARG A 108 -5.98 -3.06 -2.09
C ARG A 108 -6.11 -4.42 -1.42
N GLU A 109 -5.85 -4.50 -0.12
CA GLU A 109 -5.99 -5.75 0.65
C GLU A 109 -7.43 -6.30 0.56
N ARG A 110 -8.43 -5.42 0.71
CA ARG A 110 -9.85 -5.77 0.55
C ARG A 110 -10.20 -6.31 -0.83
N LEU A 111 -9.61 -5.76 -1.89
CA LEU A 111 -9.86 -6.24 -3.26
C LEU A 111 -9.28 -7.64 -3.47
N PHE A 112 -8.08 -7.91 -2.97
CA PHE A 112 -7.51 -9.26 -2.98
C PHE A 112 -8.35 -10.24 -2.15
N GLU A 113 -8.93 -9.81 -1.03
CA GLU A 113 -9.85 -10.61 -0.23
C GLU A 113 -11.10 -11.01 -1.01
N LEU A 114 -11.73 -10.06 -1.71
CA LEU A 114 -12.93 -10.31 -2.51
C LEU A 114 -12.67 -11.28 -3.66
N GLU A 115 -11.51 -11.18 -4.31
CA GLU A 115 -11.15 -12.06 -5.45
C GLU A 115 -10.48 -13.37 -5.03
N ARG A 116 -10.16 -13.55 -3.73
CA ARG A 116 -9.42 -14.71 -3.23
C ARG A 116 -10.05 -16.05 -3.58
N PRO A 117 -11.38 -16.25 -3.49
CA PRO A 117 -11.98 -17.54 -3.84
C PRO A 117 -11.73 -17.93 -5.30
N GLY A 118 -11.91 -16.98 -6.23
CA GLY A 118 -11.68 -17.21 -7.66
C GLY A 118 -10.20 -17.45 -7.98
N MET A 119 -9.30 -16.65 -7.39
CA MET A 119 -7.86 -16.89 -7.50
C MET A 119 -7.44 -18.24 -6.91
N THR A 120 -8.07 -18.68 -5.82
CA THR A 120 -7.77 -19.99 -5.21
C THR A 120 -8.19 -21.13 -6.12
N ALA A 121 -9.39 -21.07 -6.71
CA ALA A 121 -9.86 -22.07 -7.66
C ALA A 121 -8.90 -22.19 -8.85
N MET A 122 -8.51 -21.05 -9.44
CA MET A 122 -7.55 -21.04 -10.55
C MET A 122 -6.16 -21.51 -10.14
N TYR A 123 -5.74 -21.24 -8.89
CA TYR A 123 -4.46 -21.73 -8.38
C TYR A 123 -4.44 -23.25 -8.28
N LEU A 124 -5.53 -23.86 -7.81
CA LEU A 124 -5.68 -25.31 -7.75
C LEU A 124 -5.67 -25.95 -9.13
N LEU A 125 -6.37 -25.36 -10.11
CA LEU A 125 -6.33 -25.81 -11.51
C LEU A 125 -4.93 -25.69 -12.10
N TRP A 126 -4.27 -24.54 -11.92
CA TRP A 126 -2.89 -24.35 -12.35
C TRP A 126 -1.93 -25.36 -11.70
N ALA A 127 -2.07 -25.61 -10.40
CA ALA A 127 -1.24 -26.58 -9.69
C ALA A 127 -1.48 -28.02 -10.16
N ALA A 128 -2.74 -28.37 -10.47
CA ALA A 128 -3.11 -29.67 -11.02
C ALA A 128 -2.53 -29.87 -12.43
N ASP A 129 -2.63 -28.85 -13.30
CA ASP A 129 -2.14 -28.90 -14.68
C ASP A 129 -0.62 -29.01 -14.77
N ILE A 130 0.09 -28.37 -13.83
CA ILE A 130 1.54 -28.55 -13.75
C ILE A 130 1.86 -30.01 -13.45
N GLY A 131 1.05 -30.71 -12.64
CA GLY A 131 1.24 -32.14 -12.37
C GLY A 131 2.72 -32.44 -12.09
N ASP A 132 3.28 -33.46 -12.75
CA ASP A 132 4.72 -33.82 -12.73
C ASP A 132 5.61 -33.11 -13.76
N ARG A 133 5.07 -32.13 -14.48
CA ARG A 133 5.82 -31.42 -15.52
C ARG A 133 6.83 -30.46 -14.90
N VAL A 134 7.98 -30.32 -15.55
CA VAL A 134 8.93 -29.24 -15.29
C VAL A 134 8.21 -27.93 -15.57
N ILE A 135 8.19 -27.02 -14.60
CA ILE A 135 7.51 -25.72 -14.71
C ILE A 135 8.17 -24.92 -15.85
N PRO A 136 7.53 -24.76 -17.02
CA PRO A 136 8.13 -23.98 -18.08
C PRO A 136 8.09 -22.50 -17.71
N SER A 137 9.03 -21.69 -18.22
CA SER A 137 9.01 -20.23 -18.07
C SER A 137 7.80 -19.57 -18.74
N ALA A 138 7.12 -20.29 -19.64
CA ALA A 138 5.86 -19.89 -20.26
C ALA A 138 4.85 -21.04 -20.12
N PHE A 139 3.80 -20.83 -19.33
CA PHE A 139 2.71 -21.81 -19.24
C PHE A 139 1.95 -21.81 -20.57
N ALA A 140 1.97 -22.96 -21.26
CA ALA A 140 1.09 -23.18 -22.40
C ALA A 140 -0.30 -23.50 -21.85
N LEU A 141 -1.29 -22.68 -22.19
CA LEU A 141 -2.69 -22.98 -21.88
C LEU A 141 -3.12 -24.27 -22.59
N PRO A 142 -4.09 -25.02 -22.04
CA PRO A 142 -4.74 -26.10 -22.76
C PRO A 142 -5.26 -25.64 -24.13
N VAL A 143 -5.22 -26.53 -25.12
CA VAL A 143 -5.63 -26.22 -26.51
C VAL A 143 -7.08 -25.74 -26.60
N GLU A 144 -7.93 -26.13 -25.65
CA GLU A 144 -9.37 -25.85 -25.63
C GLU A 144 -9.75 -24.55 -24.91
N THR A 145 -8.80 -23.75 -24.45
CA THR A 145 -9.12 -22.55 -23.67
C THR A 145 -9.66 -21.41 -24.54
N GLU A 146 -10.90 -20.98 -24.28
CA GLU A 146 -11.52 -19.81 -24.92
C GLU A 146 -10.90 -18.49 -24.38
N VAL A 147 -10.25 -17.74 -25.28
CA VAL A 147 -9.63 -16.44 -24.99
C VAL A 147 -10.56 -15.30 -25.43
N GLU A 148 -10.94 -14.42 -24.50
CA GLU A 148 -11.77 -13.24 -24.75
C GLU A 148 -10.96 -11.99 -25.10
N GLY A 149 -9.68 -11.95 -24.72
CA GLY A 149 -8.78 -10.83 -24.98
C GLY A 149 -7.41 -11.00 -24.33
N SER A 150 -6.64 -9.92 -24.29
CA SER A 150 -5.35 -9.86 -23.60
C SER A 150 -5.14 -8.53 -22.89
N ILE A 151 -4.34 -8.56 -21.83
CA ILE A 151 -3.70 -7.38 -21.26
C ILE A 151 -2.26 -7.39 -21.77
N ASP A 152 -1.92 -6.44 -22.63
CA ASP A 152 -0.58 -6.32 -23.17
C ASP A 152 0.32 -5.46 -22.27
N GLU A 153 1.63 -5.49 -22.53
CA GLU A 153 2.65 -4.69 -21.82
C GLU A 153 2.71 -4.90 -20.30
N VAL A 154 2.35 -6.10 -19.83
CA VAL A 154 2.45 -6.48 -18.42
C VAL A 154 3.89 -6.81 -18.07
N ILE A 155 4.42 -6.20 -17.01
CA ILE A 155 5.75 -6.53 -16.49
C ILE A 155 5.66 -7.88 -15.75
N ILE A 156 6.28 -8.91 -16.30
CA ILE A 156 6.38 -10.24 -15.71
C ILE A 156 7.71 -10.33 -14.97
N VAL A 157 7.67 -10.52 -13.65
CA VAL A 157 8.83 -10.75 -12.79
C VAL A 157 8.99 -12.25 -12.56
N ASP A 158 10.12 -12.80 -12.98
CA ASP A 158 10.48 -14.21 -12.86
C ASP A 158 11.90 -14.37 -12.30
N ILE A 159 12.33 -15.60 -12.06
CA ILE A 159 13.67 -15.97 -11.57
C ILE A 159 14.77 -15.41 -12.47
N SER A 160 14.53 -15.38 -13.79
CA SER A 160 15.48 -14.90 -14.79
C SER A 160 15.52 -13.38 -14.94
N GLY A 161 14.65 -12.62 -14.25
CA GLY A 161 14.57 -11.16 -14.33
C GLY A 161 13.17 -10.66 -14.63
N SER A 162 13.07 -9.45 -15.19
CA SER A 162 11.79 -8.88 -15.61
C SER A 162 11.69 -8.75 -17.13
N ARG A 163 10.55 -9.12 -17.70
CA ARG A 163 10.23 -8.94 -19.13
C ARG A 163 8.86 -8.31 -19.32
N LEU A 164 8.65 -7.65 -20.44
CA LEU A 164 7.29 -7.29 -20.89
C LEU A 164 6.65 -8.53 -21.52
N GLY A 165 5.36 -8.70 -21.30
CA GLY A 165 4.57 -9.77 -21.89
C GLY A 165 3.09 -9.44 -21.88
N SER A 166 2.27 -10.45 -22.17
CA SER A 166 0.82 -10.33 -22.14
C SER A 166 0.20 -11.36 -21.21
N VAL A 167 -0.98 -11.04 -20.69
CA VAL A 167 -1.84 -11.94 -19.91
C VAL A 167 -3.10 -12.18 -20.71
N LEU A 168 -3.38 -13.43 -21.05
CA LEU A 168 -4.60 -13.79 -21.77
C LEU A 168 -5.81 -13.74 -20.82
N LEU A 169 -6.92 -13.19 -21.30
CA LEU A 169 -8.18 -13.13 -20.58
C LEU A 169 -9.04 -14.33 -21.01
N MET A 170 -9.31 -15.22 -20.06
CA MET A 170 -10.03 -16.47 -20.30
C MET A 170 -11.43 -16.37 -19.69
N LYS A 171 -12.43 -16.79 -20.46
CA LYS A 171 -13.84 -16.72 -20.05
C LYS A 171 -14.14 -17.50 -18.77
N GLU A 172 -13.46 -18.64 -18.59
CA GLU A 172 -13.62 -19.54 -17.44
C GLU A 172 -13.15 -18.94 -16.10
N CYS A 173 -12.28 -17.93 -16.13
CA CYS A 173 -11.64 -17.41 -14.93
C CYS A 173 -12.50 -16.39 -14.16
N GLY A 174 -13.49 -15.76 -14.81
CA GLY A 174 -14.40 -14.77 -14.22
C GLY A 174 -13.79 -13.42 -13.82
N THR A 175 -12.51 -13.35 -13.42
CA THR A 175 -11.78 -12.10 -13.17
C THR A 175 -10.40 -12.09 -13.82
N MET A 176 -9.86 -10.89 -14.08
CA MET A 176 -8.51 -10.75 -14.64
C MET A 176 -7.43 -11.30 -13.70
N ALA A 177 -7.59 -11.16 -12.38
CA ALA A 177 -6.63 -11.71 -11.43
C ALA A 177 -6.64 -13.24 -11.43
N ALA A 178 -7.82 -13.84 -11.54
CA ALA A 178 -7.96 -15.29 -11.72
C ALA A 178 -7.31 -15.76 -13.04
N CYS A 179 -7.45 -14.99 -14.13
CA CYS A 179 -6.76 -15.27 -15.41
C CYS A 179 -5.24 -15.29 -15.25
N CYS A 180 -4.67 -14.35 -14.49
CA CYS A 180 -3.23 -14.34 -14.18
C CYS A 180 -2.83 -15.64 -13.48
N ILE A 181 -3.56 -16.04 -12.43
CA ILE A 181 -3.22 -17.23 -11.63
C ILE A 181 -3.24 -18.47 -12.49
N ARG A 182 -4.29 -18.63 -13.32
CA ARG A 182 -4.46 -19.76 -14.23
C ARG A 182 -3.27 -19.94 -15.18
N GLN A 183 -2.61 -18.84 -15.55
CA GLN A 183 -1.39 -18.79 -16.38
C GLN A 183 -0.08 -18.88 -15.58
N GLY A 184 -0.13 -19.05 -14.26
CA GLY A 184 1.06 -19.13 -13.42
C GLY A 184 1.61 -17.79 -12.94
N TYR A 185 0.79 -16.74 -12.93
CA TYR A 185 1.16 -15.40 -12.52
C TYR A 185 0.30 -14.90 -11.35
N LEU A 186 0.91 -14.19 -10.42
CA LEU A 186 0.20 -13.49 -9.37
C LEU A 186 0.26 -11.97 -9.64
N PRO A 187 -0.89 -11.30 -9.82
CA PRO A 187 -0.87 -9.87 -10.09
C PRO A 187 -0.51 -9.08 -8.83
N CYS A 188 0.18 -7.96 -9.02
CA CYS A 188 0.51 -7.03 -7.94
C CYS A 188 -0.66 -6.11 -7.57
N SER A 189 -1.76 -6.15 -8.33
CA SER A 189 -2.99 -5.38 -8.16
C SER A 189 -4.10 -6.07 -8.94
N THR A 190 -5.30 -6.21 -8.37
CA THR A 190 -6.40 -6.90 -9.07
C THR A 190 -7.19 -5.99 -10.02
N GLN A 191 -7.19 -4.67 -9.77
CA GLN A 191 -7.90 -3.69 -10.60
C GLN A 191 -7.11 -3.24 -11.84
N HIS A 192 -5.78 -3.12 -11.70
CA HIS A 192 -4.90 -2.58 -12.73
C HIS A 192 -3.63 -3.44 -12.78
N ILE A 193 -3.64 -4.44 -13.65
CA ILE A 193 -2.57 -5.43 -13.77
C ILE A 193 -1.47 -4.88 -14.67
N ASN A 194 -0.55 -4.12 -14.07
CA ASN A 194 0.61 -3.58 -14.78
C ASN A 194 1.87 -4.42 -14.52
N ALA A 195 1.85 -5.24 -13.47
CA ALA A 195 2.95 -6.11 -13.10
C ALA A 195 2.42 -7.38 -12.44
N VAL A 196 3.03 -8.50 -12.80
CA VAL A 196 2.75 -9.82 -12.25
C VAL A 196 4.05 -10.50 -11.83
N VAL A 197 3.97 -11.38 -10.86
CA VAL A 197 5.09 -12.19 -10.38
C VAL A 197 4.80 -13.65 -10.68
N THR A 198 5.75 -14.41 -11.22
CA THR A 198 5.51 -15.83 -11.48
C THR A 198 5.23 -16.58 -10.17
N LEU A 199 4.26 -17.50 -10.17
CA LEU A 199 3.99 -18.35 -9.00
C LEU A 199 5.22 -19.19 -8.64
N ARG A 200 6.06 -19.52 -9.63
CA ARG A 200 7.35 -20.20 -9.44
C ARG A 200 8.28 -19.43 -8.51
N ILE A 201 8.54 -18.14 -8.78
CA ILE A 201 9.46 -17.38 -7.93
C ILE A 201 8.90 -17.15 -6.51
N LEU A 202 7.57 -17.03 -6.39
CA LEU A 202 6.92 -16.90 -5.08
C LEU A 202 7.05 -18.18 -4.25
N GLU A 203 6.96 -19.35 -4.88
CA GLU A 203 7.21 -20.63 -4.22
C GLU A 203 8.68 -20.76 -3.77
N VAL A 204 9.64 -20.35 -4.59
CA VAL A 204 11.07 -20.29 -4.19
C VAL A 204 11.24 -19.38 -2.97
N CYS A 205 10.66 -18.18 -2.99
CA CYS A 205 10.71 -17.25 -1.87
C CYS A 205 10.10 -17.87 -0.60
N ARG A 206 8.98 -18.61 -0.72
CA ARG A 206 8.33 -19.28 0.41
C ARG A 206 9.25 -20.34 1.02
N GLN A 207 9.83 -21.20 0.20
CA GLN A 207 10.70 -22.27 0.68
C GLN A 207 11.94 -21.72 1.37
N MET A 208 12.58 -20.70 0.79
CA MET A 208 13.71 -20.05 1.46
C MET A 208 13.31 -19.37 2.76
N THR A 209 12.10 -18.82 2.84
CA THR A 209 11.59 -18.24 4.10
C THR A 209 11.33 -19.32 5.16
N LEU A 210 10.93 -20.54 4.74
CA LEU A 210 10.78 -21.68 5.66
C LEU A 210 12.13 -22.20 6.16
N GLU A 211 13.11 -22.35 5.27
CA GLU A 211 14.47 -22.76 5.63
C GLU A 211 15.20 -21.70 6.46
N ARG A 212 14.95 -20.42 6.16
CA ARG A 212 15.58 -19.27 6.81
C ARG A 212 14.51 -18.26 7.25
N PRO A 213 13.92 -18.40 8.44
CA PRO A 213 12.85 -17.52 8.93
C PRO A 213 13.20 -16.01 9.01
N LYS A 214 14.49 -15.67 9.01
CA LYS A 214 14.97 -14.29 8.98
C LYS A 214 14.92 -13.67 7.56
N LEU A 215 14.79 -14.48 6.51
CA LEU A 215 14.68 -14.00 5.14
C LEU A 215 13.30 -13.40 4.92
N ARG A 216 13.27 -12.09 4.65
CA ARG A 216 12.03 -11.37 4.33
C ARG A 216 11.90 -11.25 2.82
N ALA A 217 10.66 -11.22 2.30
CA ALA A 217 10.38 -11.10 0.87
C ALA A 217 11.11 -9.92 0.17
N HIS A 218 11.32 -8.79 0.86
CA HIS A 218 12.06 -7.67 0.28
C HIS A 218 13.58 -7.93 0.15
N VAL A 219 14.14 -8.73 1.05
CA VAL A 219 15.55 -9.18 0.98
C VAL A 219 15.70 -10.17 -0.17
N PHE A 220 14.77 -11.11 -0.29
CA PHE A 220 14.70 -12.03 -1.42
C PHE A 220 14.57 -11.28 -2.76
N TYR A 221 13.71 -10.25 -2.84
CA TYR A 221 13.59 -9.44 -4.06
C TYR A 221 14.88 -8.68 -4.39
N ARG A 222 15.57 -8.12 -3.38
CA ARG A 222 16.87 -7.47 -3.59
C ARG A 222 17.89 -8.45 -4.14
N MET A 223 17.92 -9.66 -3.59
CA MET A 223 18.75 -10.75 -4.09
C MET A 223 18.42 -11.09 -5.55
N LEU A 224 17.14 -11.21 -5.90
CA LEU A 224 16.73 -11.41 -7.29
C LEU A 224 17.24 -10.31 -8.23
N CYS A 225 17.18 -9.04 -7.80
CA CYS A 225 17.74 -7.92 -8.54
C CYS A 225 19.26 -8.08 -8.75
N ASP A 226 20.00 -8.39 -7.69
CA ASP A 226 21.45 -8.63 -7.75
C ASP A 226 21.80 -9.80 -8.70
N ARG A 227 21.00 -10.87 -8.70
CA ARG A 227 21.21 -12.04 -9.58
C ARG A 227 20.98 -11.72 -11.06
N THR A 228 20.06 -10.81 -11.34
CA THR A 228 19.59 -10.53 -12.70
C THR A 228 20.22 -9.26 -13.27
N ASP A 229 21.19 -8.65 -12.57
CA ASP A 229 21.80 -7.36 -12.89
C ASP A 229 20.77 -6.23 -13.09
N HIS A 230 19.63 -6.32 -12.43
CA HIS A 230 18.58 -5.29 -12.48
C HIS A 230 18.73 -4.33 -11.31
N PRO A 231 18.57 -3.01 -11.53
CA PRO A 231 18.61 -2.04 -10.43
C PRO A 231 17.46 -2.28 -9.46
N HIS A 232 17.77 -2.27 -8.16
CA HIS A 232 16.77 -2.39 -7.12
C HIS A 232 15.80 -1.20 -7.15
N GLN A 233 14.51 -1.48 -7.29
CA GLN A 233 13.46 -0.46 -7.29
C GLN A 233 12.51 -0.66 -6.12
N SER A 234 12.50 0.31 -5.19
CA SER A 234 11.73 0.23 -3.94
C SER A 234 10.22 0.00 -4.15
N TYR A 235 9.66 0.50 -5.26
CA TYR A 235 8.24 0.29 -5.57
C TYR A 235 7.97 -1.16 -6.04
N ARG A 236 8.88 -1.76 -6.83
CA ARG A 236 8.78 -3.17 -7.24
C ARG A 236 8.99 -4.12 -6.07
N ALA A 237 9.88 -3.78 -5.13
CA ALA A 237 10.03 -4.55 -3.89
C ALA A 237 8.71 -4.60 -3.07
N LYS A 238 7.96 -3.49 -3.03
CA LYS A 238 6.63 -3.44 -2.41
C LYS A 238 5.61 -4.27 -3.18
N GLN A 239 5.62 -4.21 -4.52
CA GLN A 239 4.75 -5.03 -5.38
C GLN A 239 5.03 -6.53 -5.19
N PHE A 240 6.32 -6.92 -5.18
CA PHE A 240 6.73 -8.30 -4.91
C PHE A 240 6.27 -8.77 -3.54
N LYS A 241 6.43 -7.94 -2.49
CA LYS A 241 5.92 -8.27 -1.16
C LYS A 241 4.40 -8.45 -1.17
N LEU A 242 3.66 -7.56 -1.83
CA LEU A 242 2.20 -7.66 -1.90
C LEU A 242 1.76 -8.93 -2.63
N ALA A 243 2.40 -9.26 -3.75
CA ALA A 243 2.20 -10.54 -4.42
C ALA A 243 2.50 -11.70 -3.45
N PHE A 244 3.66 -11.72 -2.79
CA PHE A 244 4.00 -12.78 -1.85
C PHE A 244 2.99 -12.94 -0.70
N ASP A 245 2.52 -11.84 -0.11
CA ASP A 245 1.48 -11.89 0.94
C ASP A 245 0.17 -12.49 0.38
N SER A 246 -0.27 -12.07 -0.81
CA SER A 246 -1.45 -12.61 -1.49
C SER A 246 -1.31 -14.09 -1.85
N TYR A 247 -0.11 -14.52 -2.25
CA TYR A 247 0.21 -15.92 -2.52
C TYR A 247 0.01 -16.78 -1.28
N MET A 248 0.57 -16.35 -0.15
CA MET A 248 0.41 -17.05 1.12
C MET A 248 -1.06 -17.10 1.56
N ALA A 249 -1.83 -16.04 1.32
CA ALA A 249 -3.26 -16.01 1.62
C ALA A 249 -4.07 -16.97 0.73
N ILE A 250 -3.75 -17.09 -0.56
CA ILE A 250 -4.36 -18.07 -1.48
C ILE A 250 -4.06 -19.50 -1.01
N ARG A 251 -2.80 -19.77 -0.64
CA ARG A 251 -2.40 -21.09 -0.13
C ARG A 251 -3.13 -21.46 1.16
N ALA A 252 -3.15 -20.54 2.13
CA ALA A 252 -3.84 -20.76 3.40
C ALA A 252 -5.35 -20.99 3.19
N HIS A 253 -5.95 -20.29 2.22
CA HIS A 253 -7.35 -20.49 1.85
C HIS A 253 -7.59 -21.88 1.23
N ALA A 254 -6.72 -22.34 0.32
CA ALA A 254 -6.79 -23.69 -0.24
C ALA A 254 -6.60 -24.79 0.83
N GLU A 255 -5.61 -24.63 1.71
CA GLU A 255 -5.34 -25.57 2.81
C GLU A 255 -6.52 -25.62 3.79
N GLY A 256 -7.14 -24.46 4.08
CA GLY A 256 -8.36 -24.38 4.91
C GLY A 256 -9.60 -25.04 4.28
N GLN A 257 -9.61 -25.23 2.96
CA GLN A 257 -10.64 -26.00 2.25
C GLN A 257 -10.35 -27.51 2.20
N GLY A 258 -9.27 -27.98 2.84
CA GLY A 258 -8.88 -29.39 2.88
C GLY A 258 -8.10 -29.85 1.65
N HIS A 259 -7.69 -28.94 0.76
CA HIS A 259 -6.83 -29.28 -0.37
C HIS A 259 -5.39 -29.50 0.12
N VAL A 260 -4.83 -30.68 -0.16
CA VAL A 260 -3.41 -30.95 0.04
C VAL A 260 -2.65 -30.25 -1.07
N LEU A 261 -2.05 -29.10 -0.75
CA LEU A 261 -1.17 -28.42 -1.68
C LEU A 261 0.13 -29.20 -1.85
N PRO A 262 0.73 -29.23 -3.05
CA PRO A 262 2.04 -29.83 -3.23
C PRO A 262 3.06 -29.06 -2.38
N SER A 263 3.43 -29.63 -1.24
CA SER A 263 4.33 -28.99 -0.26
C SER A 263 5.77 -28.89 -0.76
N HIS A 264 6.16 -29.77 -1.69
CA HIS A 264 7.53 -29.88 -2.21
C HIS A 264 7.63 -29.93 -3.75
N SER A 265 6.53 -30.16 -4.47
CA SER A 265 6.65 -30.61 -5.86
C SER A 265 7.16 -29.56 -6.84
N LEU A 266 6.81 -28.29 -6.64
CA LEU A 266 7.17 -27.23 -7.61
C LEU A 266 8.67 -26.94 -7.59
N TRP A 267 9.30 -26.94 -6.41
CA TRP A 267 10.75 -26.80 -6.30
C TRP A 267 11.46 -28.04 -6.78
N THR A 268 11.00 -29.24 -6.40
CA THR A 268 11.61 -30.48 -6.90
C THR A 268 11.50 -30.62 -8.41
N LYS A 269 10.56 -29.91 -9.05
CA LYS A 269 10.34 -29.88 -10.50
C LYS A 269 11.03 -28.72 -11.22
N THR A 270 11.66 -27.78 -10.51
CA THR A 270 12.64 -26.87 -11.12
C THR A 270 13.81 -27.70 -11.65
N SER A 271 14.43 -27.31 -12.76
CA SER A 271 15.59 -28.04 -13.27
C SER A 271 16.68 -28.12 -12.19
N GLU A 272 17.38 -29.25 -12.09
CA GLU A 272 18.45 -29.42 -11.09
C GLU A 272 19.48 -28.29 -11.20
N ASN A 273 19.79 -27.88 -12.43
CA ASN A 273 20.64 -26.72 -12.72
C ASN A 273 20.07 -25.41 -12.15
N ASP A 274 18.77 -25.16 -12.28
CA ASP A 274 18.14 -23.97 -11.70
C ASP A 274 18.14 -24.05 -10.17
N LYS A 275 17.84 -25.21 -9.58
CA LYS A 275 17.88 -25.38 -8.12
C LYS A 275 19.28 -25.15 -7.58
N GLU A 276 20.29 -25.80 -8.13
CA GLU A 276 21.68 -25.66 -7.70
C GLU A 276 22.15 -24.23 -7.93
N SER A 277 21.84 -23.65 -9.10
CA SER A 277 22.20 -22.27 -9.40
C SER A 277 21.53 -21.29 -8.44
N ILE A 278 20.26 -21.48 -8.11
CA ILE A 278 19.52 -20.64 -7.16
C ILE A 278 20.08 -20.88 -5.76
N GLN A 279 20.08 -22.10 -5.27
CA GLN A 279 20.45 -22.46 -3.90
C GLN A 279 21.92 -22.16 -3.60
N SER A 280 22.85 -22.46 -4.51
CA SER A 280 24.28 -22.10 -4.39
C SER A 280 24.44 -20.59 -4.35
N TRP A 281 23.82 -19.88 -5.29
CA TRP A 281 23.90 -18.41 -5.34
C TRP A 281 23.31 -17.78 -4.07
N PHE A 282 22.16 -18.26 -3.59
CA PHE A 282 21.52 -17.77 -2.37
C PHE A 282 22.32 -18.10 -1.11
N THR A 283 22.89 -19.30 -1.01
CA THR A 283 23.71 -19.72 0.14
C THR A 283 24.98 -18.88 0.22
N ASN A 284 25.73 -18.78 -0.90
CA ASN A 284 26.95 -17.99 -0.97
C ASN A 284 26.70 -16.51 -0.67
N ARG A 285 25.58 -15.95 -1.14
CA ARG A 285 25.24 -14.54 -0.92
C ARG A 285 24.75 -14.27 0.50
N MET A 286 23.98 -15.19 1.09
CA MET A 286 23.49 -15.04 2.46
C MET A 286 24.61 -15.14 3.48
N ASP A 287 25.61 -16.01 3.25
CA ASP A 287 26.75 -16.15 4.15
C ASP A 287 27.69 -14.93 4.04
N ALA A 288 27.68 -14.24 2.90
CA ALA A 288 28.39 -12.99 2.68
C ALA A 288 27.66 -11.75 3.21
N LEU A 289 26.36 -11.83 3.53
CA LEU A 289 25.65 -10.71 4.12
C LEU A 289 26.08 -10.57 5.58
N PRO A 290 26.61 -9.41 6.01
CA PRO A 290 26.83 -9.18 7.42
C PRO A 290 25.47 -9.31 8.09
N LEU A 291 25.32 -10.35 8.91
CA LEU A 291 24.24 -10.40 9.87
C LEU A 291 24.45 -9.17 10.73
N HIS A 292 23.76 -8.07 10.41
CA HIS A 292 23.70 -6.92 11.28
C HIS A 292 23.04 -7.43 12.57
N SER A 293 23.88 -7.84 13.52
CA SER A 293 23.52 -8.00 14.91
C SER A 293 22.89 -6.68 15.29
N ASN A 294 21.60 -6.71 15.63
CA ASN A 294 20.90 -5.56 16.17
C ASN A 294 21.57 -5.17 17.50
N ASN A 295 22.67 -4.42 17.44
CA ASN A 295 23.17 -3.66 18.56
C ASN A 295 22.36 -2.36 18.59
N THR A 296 21.15 -2.47 19.14
CA THR A 296 20.49 -1.34 19.78
C THR A 296 21.16 -1.11 21.12
N THR A 297 22.07 -0.14 21.16
CA THR A 297 22.42 0.65 22.35
C THR A 297 21.84 2.04 22.18
#